data_AF-A0A929I5H8-F1
#
_entry.id   AF-A0A929I5H8-F1
#
_cell.length_a   1.000
_cell.length_b   1.000
_cell.length_c   1.000
_cell.angle_alpha   90.00
_cell.angle_beta   90.00
_cell.angle_gamma   90.00
#
_symmetry.space_group_name_H-M   'P 1'
#
loop_
_entity.id
_entity.type
_entity.pdbx_description
1 polymer ?
#
loop_
_entity_poly.entity_id
_entity_poly.type
_entity_poly.pdbx_seq_one_letter_code
_entity_poly.pdbx_strand_id
1 'polypeptide(L)'
;LYVLYVLKTIDGSSFATDIAKELIRESSQKARSLRNRNYCFEWYGNGVGMNKLIHHSRLGERDDEKNFFRNASLLKMARGRISKLSGPEAGQIEFSSGLEAFFIRARGDKIGGYQRGRDENCAVQFYVGFSYDGLRAWEVRDV
;
A
#
# COMPACT_ATOMS: atom_id res chain seq x y z
N LEU A 1 -10.40 -0.91 12.10
CA LEU A 1 -11.59 -0.26 11.49
C LEU A 1 -11.26 0.49 10.19
N TYR A 2 -10.10 1.16 10.07
CA TYR A 2 -9.78 1.97 8.89
C TYR A 2 -9.83 1.21 7.55
N VAL A 3 -9.47 -0.08 7.54
CA VAL A 3 -9.42 -0.93 6.34
C VAL A 3 -10.75 -0.94 5.58
N LEU A 4 -11.89 -1.00 6.29
CA LEU A 4 -13.22 -0.97 5.67
C LEU A 4 -13.46 0.34 4.91
N TYR A 5 -13.10 1.47 5.50
CA TYR A 5 -13.27 2.78 4.87
C TYR A 5 -12.33 2.94 3.68
N VAL A 6 -11.09 2.42 3.75
CA VAL A 6 -10.19 2.38 2.60
C VAL A 6 -10.77 1.59 1.43
N LEU A 7 -11.36 0.41 1.68
CA LEU A 7 -12.01 -0.35 0.61
C LEU A 7 -13.18 0.42 -0.02
N LYS A 8 -14.02 1.07 0.79
CA LYS A 8 -15.11 1.92 0.29
C LYS A 8 -14.58 3.09 -0.55
N THR A 9 -13.48 3.70 -0.13
CA THR A 9 -12.84 4.80 -0.85
C THR A 9 -12.25 4.34 -2.19
N ILE A 10 -11.57 3.18 -2.22
CA ILE A 10 -11.05 2.58 -3.46
C ILE A 10 -12.19 2.24 -4.43
N ASP A 11 -13.36 1.87 -3.89
CA ASP A 11 -14.57 1.59 -4.66
C ASP A 11 -15.33 2.86 -5.12
N GLY A 12 -14.78 4.05 -4.86
CA GLY A 12 -15.30 5.32 -5.37
C GLY A 12 -16.15 6.12 -4.38
N SER A 13 -16.24 5.70 -3.12
CA SER A 13 -16.96 6.46 -2.09
C SER A 13 -16.10 7.65 -1.58
N SER A 14 -16.38 8.85 -2.08
CA SER A 14 -15.67 10.08 -1.69
C SER A 14 -15.81 10.39 -0.19
N PHE A 15 -17.01 10.24 0.37
CA PHE A 15 -17.30 10.45 1.80
C PHE A 15 -16.46 9.57 2.73
N ALA A 16 -16.05 8.38 2.28
CA ALA A 16 -15.25 7.47 3.09
C ALA A 16 -13.78 7.91 3.24
N THR A 17 -13.30 8.84 2.40
CA THR A 17 -11.88 9.21 2.31
C THR A 17 -11.39 9.92 3.57
N ASP A 18 -12.10 10.95 4.03
CA ASP A 18 -11.66 11.72 5.20
C ASP A 18 -11.72 10.87 6.47
N ILE A 19 -12.75 10.04 6.59
CA ILE A 19 -12.87 9.06 7.68
C ILE A 19 -11.73 8.04 7.61
N ALA A 20 -11.38 7.55 6.42
CA ALA A 20 -10.26 6.63 6.25
C ALA A 20 -8.94 7.28 6.69
N LYS A 21 -8.68 8.53 6.28
CA LYS A 21 -7.48 9.28 6.67
C LYS A 21 -7.36 9.44 8.19
N GLU A 22 -8.46 9.83 8.85
CA GLU A 22 -8.47 9.99 10.31
C GLU A 22 -8.24 8.64 11.03
N LEU A 23 -8.93 7.59 10.60
CA LEU A 23 -8.77 6.26 11.21
C LEU A 23 -7.37 5.66 10.97
N ILE A 24 -6.72 5.94 9.83
CA ILE A 24 -5.33 5.57 9.58
C ILE A 24 -4.40 6.29 10.57
N ARG A 25 -4.60 7.61 10.74
CA ARG A 25 -3.81 8.42 11.67
C ARG A 25 -3.94 7.92 13.10
N GLU A 26 -5.16 7.67 13.56
CA GLU A 26 -5.42 7.10 14.89
C GLU A 26 -4.76 5.73 15.07
N SER A 27 -4.88 4.85 14.06
CA SER A 27 -4.28 3.52 14.08
C SER A 27 -2.76 3.60 14.25
N SER A 28 -2.10 4.46 13.46
CA SER A 28 -0.66 4.67 13.54
C SER A 28 -0.26 5.19 14.92
N GLN A 29 -1.01 6.15 15.48
CA GLN A 29 -0.75 6.68 16.83
C GLN A 29 -0.86 5.62 17.92
N LYS A 30 -1.92 4.80 17.90
CA LYS A 30 -2.14 3.73 18.88
C LYS A 30 -1.09 2.62 18.76
N ALA A 31 -0.58 2.37 17.55
CA ALA A 31 0.40 1.33 17.29
C ALA A 31 1.87 1.77 17.42
N ARG A 32 2.16 3.00 17.88
CA ARG A 32 3.53 3.55 17.94
C ARG A 32 4.52 2.66 18.69
N SER A 33 4.08 2.01 19.78
CA SER A 33 4.90 1.12 20.60
C SER A 33 4.92 -0.34 20.13
N LEU A 34 4.12 -0.70 19.12
CA LEU A 34 4.03 -2.08 18.64
C LEU A 34 5.21 -2.41 17.72
N ARG A 35 5.94 -3.48 18.06
CA ARG A 35 7.10 -3.94 17.28
C ARG A 35 6.75 -4.27 15.82
N ASN A 36 5.54 -4.76 15.58
CA ASN A 36 5.05 -5.20 14.27
C ASN A 36 4.13 -4.18 13.59
N ARG A 37 4.17 -2.89 13.98
CA ARG A 37 3.27 -1.86 13.44
C ARG A 37 3.31 -1.69 11.91
N ASN A 38 4.44 -2.07 11.29
CA ASN A 38 4.67 -1.99 9.85
C ASN A 38 4.31 -3.29 9.10
N TYR A 39 4.00 -4.37 9.82
CA TYR A 39 3.64 -5.65 9.21
C TYR A 39 2.24 -5.56 8.59
N CYS A 40 2.08 -6.16 7.40
CA CYS A 40 0.81 -6.20 6.68
C CYS A 40 0.18 -7.58 6.83
N PHE A 41 -0.82 -7.70 7.70
CA PHE A 41 -1.57 -8.94 7.89
C PHE A 41 -2.61 -9.14 6.79
N GLU A 42 -3.26 -8.05 6.38
CA GLU A 42 -4.25 -8.03 5.32
C GLU A 42 -3.71 -7.32 4.06
N TRP A 43 -4.19 -7.78 2.91
CA TRP A 43 -3.78 -7.32 1.59
C TRP A 43 -5.00 -7.10 0.69
N TYR A 44 -4.89 -6.17 -0.26
CA TYR A 44 -5.93 -5.86 -1.23
C TYR A 44 -5.97 -6.88 -2.38
N GLY A 45 -7.12 -7.50 -2.58
CA GLY A 45 -7.34 -8.62 -3.50
C GLY A 45 -8.48 -8.44 -4.49
N ASN A 46 -8.63 -9.45 -5.34
CA ASN A 46 -9.55 -9.46 -6.49
C ASN A 46 -11.04 -9.68 -6.16
N GLY A 47 -11.40 -9.77 -4.87
CA GLY A 47 -12.78 -10.01 -4.44
C GLY A 47 -13.74 -8.82 -4.60
N VAL A 48 -14.93 -8.94 -4.01
CA VAL A 48 -15.96 -7.89 -3.94
C VAL A 48 -16.25 -7.53 -2.48
N GLY A 49 -16.40 -6.24 -2.18
CA GLY A 49 -16.63 -5.75 -0.82
C GLY A 49 -15.52 -6.22 0.14
N MET A 50 -15.91 -6.83 1.25
CA MET A 50 -14.96 -7.36 2.25
C MET A 50 -14.10 -8.53 1.74
N ASN A 51 -14.55 -9.27 0.72
CA ASN A 51 -13.77 -10.37 0.14
C ASN A 51 -12.55 -9.85 -0.64
N LYS A 52 -12.38 -8.53 -0.76
CA LYS A 52 -11.14 -7.89 -1.21
C LYS A 52 -10.02 -7.99 -0.16
N LEU A 53 -10.30 -8.37 1.08
CA LEU A 53 -9.27 -8.57 2.10
C LEU A 53 -8.75 -9.99 2.06
N ILE A 54 -7.47 -10.12 1.72
CA ILE A 54 -6.76 -11.37 1.71
C ILE A 54 -5.80 -11.37 2.89
N HIS A 55 -5.98 -12.31 3.82
CA HIS A 55 -5.04 -12.51 4.91
C HIS A 55 -3.74 -13.13 4.40
N HIS A 56 -2.59 -12.70 4.93
CA HIS A 56 -1.27 -13.10 4.47
C HIS A 56 -1.06 -14.63 4.44
N SER A 57 -1.70 -15.38 5.35
CA SER A 57 -1.63 -16.85 5.39
C SER A 57 -2.15 -17.51 4.11
N ARG A 58 -3.03 -16.85 3.34
CA ARG A 58 -3.53 -17.35 2.05
C ARG A 58 -2.57 -17.09 0.89
N LEU A 59 -1.63 -16.17 1.06
CA LEU A 59 -0.64 -15.80 0.03
C LEU A 59 0.55 -16.76 0.00
N GLY A 60 0.66 -17.63 1.01
CA GLY A 60 1.76 -18.57 1.18
C GLY A 60 3.02 -17.90 1.74
N GLU A 61 4.11 -18.66 1.73
CA GLU A 61 5.42 -18.18 2.15
C GLU A 61 5.95 -17.11 1.18
N ARG A 62 6.91 -16.33 1.68
CA ARG A 62 7.67 -15.43 0.83
C ARG A 62 8.61 -16.26 -0.04
N ASP A 63 8.60 -15.92 -1.31
CA ASP A 63 9.53 -16.43 -2.31
C ASP A 63 10.80 -15.58 -2.20
N ASP A 64 11.91 -16.23 -1.82
CA ASP A 64 13.20 -15.56 -1.59
C ASP A 64 13.75 -14.92 -2.88
N GLU A 65 13.46 -15.50 -4.05
CA GLU A 65 13.90 -14.96 -5.35
C GLU A 65 13.10 -13.70 -5.71
N LYS A 66 11.80 -13.70 -5.43
CA LYS A 66 10.91 -12.57 -5.75
C LYS A 66 10.84 -11.52 -4.66
N ASN A 67 11.38 -11.80 -3.47
CA ASN A 67 11.19 -10.97 -2.27
C ASN A 67 9.72 -10.61 -1.97
N PHE A 68 8.79 -11.46 -2.43
CA PHE A 68 7.34 -11.24 -2.36
C PHE A 68 6.58 -12.55 -2.18
N PHE A 69 5.26 -12.52 -2.05
CA PHE A 69 4.48 -13.75 -1.80
C PHE A 69 4.46 -14.68 -3.00
N ARG A 70 4.53 -15.99 -2.73
CA ARG A 70 4.42 -17.03 -3.75
C ARG A 70 3.09 -16.98 -4.51
N ASN A 71 1.97 -16.68 -3.84
CA ASN A 71 0.65 -16.62 -4.45
C ASN A 71 0.10 -15.18 -4.54
N ALA A 72 0.78 -14.33 -5.31
CA ALA A 72 0.31 -12.97 -5.60
C ALA A 72 -0.94 -12.92 -6.50
N SER A 73 -1.36 -14.04 -7.11
CA SER A 73 -2.52 -14.09 -8.03
C SER A 73 -3.86 -13.73 -7.36
N LEU A 74 -3.94 -13.85 -6.04
CA LEU A 74 -5.10 -13.45 -5.24
C LEU A 74 -5.19 -11.93 -5.04
N LEU A 75 -4.07 -11.22 -5.25
CA LEU A 75 -3.95 -9.80 -5.03
C LEU A 75 -4.38 -9.01 -6.27
N LYS A 76 -4.87 -7.80 -6.02
CA LYS A 76 -5.20 -6.84 -7.07
C LYS A 76 -4.21 -5.69 -7.02
N MET A 77 -3.65 -5.32 -8.18
CA MET A 77 -2.85 -4.11 -8.26
C MET A 77 -3.75 -2.87 -8.20
N ALA A 78 -3.36 -1.92 -7.36
CA ALA A 78 -3.89 -0.56 -7.37
C ALA A 78 -3.04 0.33 -8.29
N ARG A 79 -3.58 1.50 -8.62
CA ARG A 79 -2.90 2.54 -9.41
C ARG A 79 -2.84 3.83 -8.62
N GLY A 80 -1.77 4.58 -8.83
CA GLY A 80 -1.57 5.89 -8.20
C GLY A 80 -0.44 6.66 -8.86
N ARG A 81 -0.05 7.77 -8.25
CA ARG A 81 1.09 8.59 -8.67
C ARG A 81 2.04 8.78 -7.51
N ILE A 82 3.34 8.76 -7.76
CA ILE A 82 4.34 9.07 -6.74
C ILE A 82 4.16 10.53 -6.33
N SER A 83 3.64 10.80 -5.13
CA SER A 83 3.38 12.15 -4.65
C SER A 83 4.60 12.78 -4.00
N LYS A 84 5.45 11.97 -3.36
CA LYS A 84 6.62 12.46 -2.62
C LYS A 84 7.73 11.42 -2.55
N LEU A 85 8.96 11.86 -2.75
CA LEU A 85 10.16 11.05 -2.49
C LEU A 85 11.01 11.75 -1.41
N SER A 86 11.19 11.10 -0.27
CA SER A 86 11.87 11.68 0.92
C SER A 86 13.01 10.81 1.41
N GLY A 87 14.19 11.40 1.58
CA GLY A 87 15.40 10.65 1.95
C GLY A 87 15.72 9.52 0.96
N PRO A 88 16.70 8.66 1.23
CA PRO A 88 17.08 7.59 0.31
C PRO A 88 16.06 6.45 0.21
N GLU A 89 15.24 6.22 1.25
CA GLU A 89 14.46 4.99 1.37
C GLU A 89 12.94 5.16 1.21
N ALA A 90 12.39 6.35 1.45
CA ALA A 90 10.94 6.53 1.59
C ALA A 90 10.29 7.22 0.40
N GLY A 91 9.17 6.67 -0.04
CA GLY A 91 8.28 7.30 -1.01
C GLY A 91 6.82 7.20 -0.58
N GLN A 92 5.99 8.09 -1.13
CA GLN A 92 4.54 8.08 -1.00
C GLN A 92 3.91 7.99 -2.38
N ILE A 93 2.87 7.17 -2.50
CA ILE A 93 2.04 7.07 -3.68
C ILE A 93 0.63 7.54 -3.30
N GLU A 94 0.14 8.53 -4.02
CA GLU A 94 -1.22 9.02 -3.88
C GLU A 94 -2.16 8.29 -4.86
N PHE A 95 -3.27 7.79 -4.32
CA PHE A 95 -4.36 7.21 -5.09
C PHE A 95 -5.22 8.34 -5.69
N SER A 96 -5.98 8.06 -6.75
CA SER A 96 -6.96 9.04 -7.28
C SER A 96 -8.00 9.48 -6.25
N SER A 97 -8.22 8.67 -5.23
CA SER A 97 -9.12 8.97 -4.10
C SER A 97 -8.48 9.90 -3.04
N GLY A 98 -7.21 10.29 -3.18
CA GLY A 98 -6.48 11.11 -2.22
C GLY A 98 -5.98 10.37 -0.97
N LEU A 99 -6.04 9.03 -0.96
CA LEU A 99 -5.33 8.22 0.04
C LEU A 99 -3.84 8.13 -0.32
N GLU A 100 -2.98 7.88 0.65
CA GLU A 100 -1.55 7.72 0.45
C GLU A 100 -1.06 6.36 0.94
N ALA A 101 -0.16 5.74 0.18
CA ALA A 101 0.56 4.53 0.57
C ALA A 101 2.07 4.75 0.59
N PHE A 102 2.69 4.34 1.69
CA PHE A 102 4.14 4.34 1.85
C PHE A 102 4.78 3.21 1.04
N PHE A 103 5.88 3.49 0.35
CA PHE A 103 6.72 2.46 -0.27
C PHE A 103 8.20 2.71 -0.02
N ILE A 104 8.99 1.64 -0.20
CA ILE A 104 10.46 1.70 -0.11
C ILE A 104 11.00 1.92 -1.52
N ARG A 105 11.69 3.04 -1.75
CA ARG A 105 12.19 3.47 -3.07
C ARG A 105 13.08 2.42 -3.74
N ALA A 106 13.94 1.79 -2.95
CA ALA A 106 14.91 0.79 -3.40
C ALA A 106 14.27 -0.57 -3.79
N ARG A 107 12.98 -0.77 -3.48
CA ARG A 107 12.24 -2.01 -3.82
C ARG A 107 11.27 -1.82 -4.99
N GLY A 108 11.35 -0.68 -5.68
CA GLY A 108 10.66 -0.48 -6.96
C GLY A 108 11.32 -1.26 -8.09
N ASP A 109 10.66 -1.29 -9.25
CA ASP A 109 11.19 -1.94 -10.47
C ASP A 109 12.39 -1.23 -11.11
N LYS A 110 12.60 0.06 -10.82
CA LYS A 110 13.72 0.83 -11.37
C LYS A 110 15.05 0.39 -10.80
N ILE A 111 16.02 0.19 -11.69
CA ILE A 111 17.42 -0.02 -11.33
C ILE A 111 17.93 1.20 -10.54
N GLY A 112 18.38 0.97 -9.31
CA GLY A 112 18.80 2.03 -8.39
C GLY A 112 17.66 2.72 -7.63
N GLY A 113 16.42 2.24 -7.80
CA GLY A 113 15.21 2.77 -7.16
C GLY A 113 14.73 4.10 -7.75
N TYR A 114 13.52 4.49 -7.34
CA TYR A 114 12.92 5.76 -7.73
C TYR A 114 13.74 6.96 -7.22
N GLN A 115 13.89 8.02 -8.03
CA GLN A 115 14.74 9.19 -7.80
C GLN A 115 13.93 10.49 -7.63
N ARG A 116 14.23 11.24 -6.56
CA ARG A 116 13.63 12.56 -6.28
C ARG A 116 13.94 13.54 -7.40
N GLY A 117 12.97 14.39 -7.78
CA GLY A 117 13.10 15.35 -8.88
C GLY A 117 13.00 14.73 -10.29
N ARG A 118 12.99 13.40 -10.40
CA ARG A 118 12.84 12.68 -11.67
C ARG A 118 11.53 11.91 -11.74
N ASP A 119 11.24 11.13 -10.70
CA ASP A 119 10.14 10.17 -10.71
C ASP A 119 8.92 10.63 -9.89
N GLU A 120 8.97 11.83 -9.32
CA GLU A 120 7.78 12.46 -8.73
C GLU A 120 6.74 12.69 -9.83
N ASN A 121 5.47 12.46 -9.49
CA ASN A 121 4.34 12.45 -10.40
C ASN A 121 4.34 11.31 -11.45
N CYS A 122 5.25 10.34 -11.41
CA CYS A 122 5.13 9.16 -12.27
C CYS A 122 3.91 8.32 -11.88
N ALA A 123 3.19 7.82 -12.88
CA ALA A 123 2.11 6.86 -12.69
C ALA A 123 2.69 5.48 -12.40
N VAL A 124 2.18 4.83 -11.36
CA VAL A 124 2.67 3.52 -10.91
C VAL A 124 1.52 2.58 -10.57
N GLN A 125 1.81 1.29 -10.65
CA GLN A 125 0.95 0.20 -10.17
C GLN A 125 1.66 -0.60 -9.08
N PHE A 126 0.89 -1.09 -8.11
CA PHE A 126 1.45 -1.71 -6.91
C PHE A 126 0.42 -2.55 -6.16
N TYR A 127 0.87 -3.49 -5.34
CA TYR A 127 0.03 -4.19 -4.37
C TYR A 127 -0.13 -3.38 -3.09
N VAL A 128 -1.33 -3.41 -2.50
CA VAL A 128 -1.64 -2.68 -1.26
C VAL A 128 -1.67 -3.64 -0.08
N GLY A 129 -0.80 -3.38 0.90
CA GLY A 129 -0.81 -4.01 2.22
C GLY A 129 -1.37 -3.05 3.27
N PHE A 130 -2.15 -3.59 4.20
CA PHE A 130 -2.72 -2.85 5.33
C PHE A 130 -1.86 -3.09 6.57
N SER A 131 -1.18 -2.04 7.06
CA SER A 131 -0.39 -2.09 8.30
C SER A 131 -1.00 -1.19 9.38
N TYR A 132 -0.64 -1.36 10.64
CA TYR A 132 -1.12 -0.44 11.67
C TYR A 132 -0.65 1.00 11.46
N ASP A 133 0.51 1.18 10.83
CA ASP A 133 1.09 2.48 10.48
C ASP A 133 0.46 3.12 9.22
N GLY A 134 -0.47 2.42 8.55
CA GLY A 134 -1.16 2.89 7.35
C GLY A 134 -0.98 1.97 6.15
N LEU A 135 -1.32 2.51 4.97
CA LEU A 135 -1.24 1.77 3.70
C LEU A 135 0.22 1.65 3.25
N ARG A 136 0.55 0.47 2.73
CA ARG A 136 1.88 0.16 2.20
C ARG A 136 1.77 -0.34 0.77
N ALA A 137 2.59 0.21 -0.10
CA ALA A 137 2.71 -0.20 -1.49
C ALA A 137 3.92 -1.13 -1.65
N TRP A 138 3.68 -2.25 -2.33
CA TRP A 138 4.66 -3.30 -2.61
C TRP A 138 4.68 -3.62 -4.10
N GLU A 139 5.82 -4.12 -4.59
CA GLU A 139 6.02 -4.39 -6.02
C GLU A 139 5.63 -3.18 -6.87
N VAL A 140 6.18 -2.01 -6.53
CA VAL A 140 5.87 -0.76 -7.24
C VAL A 140 6.53 -0.80 -8.62
N ARG A 141 5.72 -0.58 -9.65
CA ARG A 141 6.14 -0.61 -11.06
C ARG A 141 5.59 0.57 -11.82
N ASP A 142 6.31 1.02 -12.83
CA ASP A 142 5.81 2.03 -13.76
C ASP A 142 4.61 1.48 -14.58
N VAL A 143 3.74 2.39 -15.02
CA VAL A 143 2.58 2.10 -15.90
C VAL A 143 2.91 2.46 -17.34
#